data_AF-A0A355CBX6-F1
#
_entry.id   AF-A0A355CBX6-F1
#
_cell.length_a   1.000
_cell.length_b   1.000
_cell.length_c   1.000
_cell.angle_alpha   90.00
_cell.angle_beta   90.00
_cell.angle_gamma   90.00
#
_symmetry.space_group_name_H-M   'P 1'
#
loop_
_entity.id
_entity.type
_entity.pdbx_description
1 polymer ?
#
loop_
_entity_poly.entity_id
_entity_poly.type
_entity_poly.pdbx_seq_one_letter_code
_entity_poly.pdbx_strand_id
1 'polypeptide(L)'
;NVEKVMTHRVFENEEIRNIYTALGVTIGTEEDSKALNIEKLRYHKVVIMTDADVDGSHIATLILTFFFRYMKPLIENGYVYIATPPLYLCKKGKIEEYCWDDRQRQAFI
;
A
#
# COMPACT_ATOMS: atom_id res chain seq x y z
N ASN A 1 3.40 10.30 9.18
CA ASN A 1 4.65 9.69 8.69
C ASN A 1 5.34 8.98 9.84
N VAL A 2 5.49 7.67 9.74
CA VAL A 2 6.06 6.82 10.81
C VAL A 2 7.56 7.01 11.04
N GLU A 3 8.30 7.56 10.06
CA GLU A 3 9.74 7.89 10.21
C GLU A 3 10.01 8.98 11.24
N LYS A 4 9.04 9.88 11.43
CA LYS A 4 9.20 11.06 12.29
C LYS A 4 8.64 10.84 13.71
N VAL A 5 8.12 9.64 14.00
CA VAL A 5 7.37 9.35 15.23
C VAL A 5 8.12 8.29 16.03
N MET A 6 8.17 8.44 17.36
CA MET A 6 8.76 7.43 18.24
C MET A 6 8.01 6.10 18.13
N THR A 7 8.74 4.99 18.07
CA THR A 7 8.22 3.64 17.78
C THR A 7 7.02 3.22 18.63
N HIS A 8 6.96 3.60 19.91
CA HIS A 8 5.83 3.28 20.79
C HIS A 8 4.52 3.97 20.35
N ARG A 9 4.59 5.24 19.91
CA ARG A 9 3.41 6.00 19.48
C ARG A 9 2.81 5.51 18.17
N VAL A 10 3.60 4.80 17.37
CA VAL A 10 3.13 4.20 16.12
C VAL A 10 2.11 3.10 16.40
N PHE A 11 2.31 2.30 17.46
CA PHE A 11 1.38 1.24 17.85
C PHE A 11 0.16 1.72 18.64
N GLU A 12 0.19 2.96 19.13
CA GLU A 12 -0.98 3.60 19.74
C GLU A 12 -2.00 4.06 18.68
N ASN A 13 -1.60 4.14 17.41
CA ASN A 13 -2.48 4.51 16.31
C ASN A 13 -3.44 3.34 15.96
N GLU A 14 -4.74 3.64 15.96
CA GLU A 14 -5.81 2.67 15.71
C GLU A 14 -5.76 2.09 14.28
N GLU A 15 -5.49 2.91 13.27
CA GLU A 15 -5.40 2.47 11.87
C GLU A 15 -4.27 1.45 11.70
N ILE A 16 -3.12 1.69 12.35
CA ILE A 16 -1.99 0.76 12.33
C ILE A 16 -2.37 -0.56 13.00
N ARG A 17 -3.01 -0.51 14.17
CA ARG A 17 -3.49 -1.73 14.84
C ARG A 17 -4.49 -2.51 13.99
N ASN A 18 -5.35 -1.81 13.27
CA ASN A 18 -6.32 -2.41 12.35
C ASN A 18 -5.61 -3.12 11.19
N ILE A 19 -4.55 -2.53 10.63
CA ILE A 19 -3.74 -3.18 9.58
C ILE A 19 -3.11 -4.47 10.10
N TYR A 20 -2.48 -4.45 11.29
CA TYR A 20 -1.90 -5.66 11.91
C TYR A 20 -2.95 -6.76 12.09
N THR A 21 -4.10 -6.41 12.64
CA THR A 21 -5.20 -7.34 12.93
C THR A 21 -5.78 -7.94 11.64
N ALA A 22 -6.00 -7.10 10.62
CA ALA A 22 -6.54 -7.48 9.33
C ALA A 22 -5.59 -8.45 8.61
N LEU A 23 -4.30 -8.14 8.58
CA LEU A 23 -3.28 -9.00 7.95
C LEU A 23 -3.03 -10.29 8.76
N GLY A 24 -3.35 -10.31 10.05
CA GLY A 24 -3.05 -11.44 10.94
C GLY A 24 -1.57 -11.52 11.32
N VAL A 25 -0.88 -10.38 11.33
CA VAL A 25 0.54 -10.28 11.70
C VAL A 25 0.66 -9.80 13.14
N THR A 26 1.70 -10.26 13.84
CA THR A 26 1.99 -9.88 15.22
C THR A 26 3.45 -9.47 15.38
N ILE A 27 3.77 -8.83 16.49
CA ILE A 27 5.15 -8.50 16.87
C ILE A 27 5.57 -9.47 17.97
N GLY A 28 6.77 -10.00 17.85
CA GLY A 28 7.33 -11.01 18.72
C GLY A 28 7.33 -12.39 18.06
N THR A 29 8.49 -13.00 18.08
CA THR A 29 8.73 -14.43 17.84
C THR A 29 9.31 -15.04 19.13
N GLU A 30 9.42 -16.37 19.20
CA GLU A 30 10.07 -17.03 20.35
C GLU A 30 11.52 -16.56 20.56
N GLU A 31 12.20 -16.18 19.47
CA GLU A 31 13.61 -15.79 19.45
C GLU A 31 13.82 -14.27 19.58
N ASP A 32 12.89 -13.46 19.07
CA ASP A 32 12.99 -12.00 19.10
C ASP A 32 11.62 -11.33 19.35
N SER A 33 11.50 -10.70 20.52
CA SER A 33 10.35 -9.90 20.95
C SER A 33 9.98 -8.72 20.05
N LYS A 34 10.88 -8.30 19.16
CA LYS A 34 10.70 -7.17 18.23
C LYS A 34 10.53 -7.59 16.78
N ALA A 35 10.75 -8.88 16.45
CA ALA A 35 10.59 -9.38 15.11
C ALA A 35 9.12 -9.42 14.69
N LEU A 36 8.85 -9.21 13.40
CA LEU A 36 7.52 -9.39 12.84
C LEU A 36 7.24 -10.88 12.63
N ASN A 37 6.15 -11.38 13.20
CA ASN A 37 5.65 -12.73 12.94
C ASN A 37 4.56 -12.69 11.86
N ILE A 38 4.77 -13.44 10.78
CA ILE A 38 3.88 -13.57 9.62
C ILE A 38 3.31 -14.98 9.44
N GLU A 39 3.46 -15.88 10.40
CA GLU A 39 2.99 -17.27 10.31
C GLU A 39 1.47 -17.38 10.11
N LYS A 40 0.72 -16.43 10.69
CA LYS A 40 -0.74 -16.35 10.60
C LYS A 40 -1.21 -15.35 9.55
N LEU A 41 -0.35 -14.99 8.60
CA LEU A 41 -0.68 -14.05 7.53
C LEU A 41 -1.89 -14.54 6.75
N ARG A 42 -2.95 -13.74 6.73
CA ARG A 42 -4.22 -14.07 6.06
C ARG A 42 -4.19 -13.76 4.56
N TYR A 43 -3.42 -12.77 4.16
CA TYR A 43 -3.41 -12.25 2.79
C TYR A 43 -2.00 -12.20 2.22
N HIS A 44 -1.79 -12.92 1.12
CA HIS A 44 -0.53 -12.95 0.36
C HIS A 44 -0.50 -11.91 -0.78
N LYS A 45 -1.55 -11.08 -0.85
CA LYS A 45 -1.67 -9.95 -1.77
C LYS A 45 -2.28 -8.77 -1.01
N VAL A 46 -1.45 -7.76 -0.76
CA VAL A 46 -1.81 -6.49 -0.17
C VAL A 46 -1.70 -5.44 -1.27
N VAL A 47 -2.83 -4.89 -1.69
CA VAL A 47 -2.88 -3.91 -2.78
C VAL A 47 -3.07 -2.51 -2.20
N ILE A 48 -2.08 -1.65 -2.40
CA ILE A 48 -2.17 -0.22 -2.11
C ILE A 48 -2.83 0.43 -3.32
N MET A 49 -4.04 0.94 -3.13
CA MET A 49 -4.79 1.65 -4.16
C MET A 49 -5.13 3.03 -3.63
N THR A 50 -4.63 4.04 -4.33
CA THR A 50 -4.84 5.46 -4.02
C THR A 50 -5.29 6.18 -5.30
N ASP A 51 -5.82 7.39 -5.17
CA ASP A 51 -6.18 8.20 -6.32
C ASP A 51 -4.95 8.48 -7.20
N ALA A 52 -5.19 8.70 -8.49
CA ALA A 52 -4.14 8.88 -9.50
C ALA A 52 -3.54 10.31 -9.50
N ASP A 53 -3.66 11.04 -8.39
CA ASP A 53 -3.15 12.40 -8.23
C ASP A 53 -1.87 12.47 -7.37
N VAL A 54 -1.41 13.69 -7.14
CA VAL A 54 -0.20 13.97 -6.36
C VAL A 54 -0.37 13.53 -4.90
N ASP A 55 -1.57 13.69 -4.34
CA ASP A 55 -1.86 13.34 -2.95
C ASP A 55 -1.94 11.82 -2.76
N GLY A 56 -2.52 11.10 -3.72
CA GLY A 56 -2.48 9.65 -3.77
C GLY A 56 -1.04 9.10 -3.83
N SER A 57 -0.18 9.72 -4.63
CA SER A 57 1.25 9.39 -4.68
C SER A 57 1.96 9.62 -3.33
N HIS A 58 1.62 10.70 -2.62
CA HIS A 58 2.12 10.95 -1.28
C HIS A 58 1.63 9.90 -0.27
N ILE A 59 0.34 9.56 -0.29
CA ILE A 59 -0.25 8.54 0.61
C ILE A 59 0.38 7.17 0.35
N ALA A 60 0.51 6.76 -0.91
CA ALA A 60 1.14 5.50 -1.29
C ALA A 60 2.58 5.42 -0.74
N THR A 61 3.34 6.51 -0.82
CA THR A 61 4.70 6.59 -0.25
C THR A 61 4.70 6.42 1.26
N LEU A 62 3.76 7.02 1.99
CA LEU A 62 3.63 6.87 3.44
C LEU A 62 3.31 5.43 3.84
N ILE A 63 2.39 4.78 3.13
CA ILE A 63 2.01 3.38 3.37
C ILE A 63 3.18 2.44 3.04
N LEU A 64 3.86 2.64 1.92
CA LEU A 64 5.06 1.87 1.56
C LEU A 64 6.17 2.02 2.59
N THR A 65 6.37 3.24 3.11
CA THR A 65 7.35 3.49 4.18
C THR A 65 6.99 2.72 5.45
N PHE A 66 5.70 2.64 5.80
CA PHE A 66 5.22 1.81 6.89
C PHE A 66 5.51 0.32 6.67
N PHE A 67 5.16 -0.21 5.48
CA PHE A 67 5.48 -1.61 5.16
C PHE A 67 6.99 -1.86 5.19
N PHE A 68 7.81 -0.94 4.67
CA PHE A 68 9.25 -1.08 4.65
C PHE A 68 9.86 -1.09 6.05
N ARG A 69 9.38 -0.25 6.96
CA ARG A 69 9.93 -0.15 8.32
C ARG A 69 9.46 -1.24 9.27
N TYR A 70 8.20 -1.65 9.19
CA TYR A 70 7.60 -2.54 10.18
C TYR A 70 7.23 -3.91 9.63
N MET A 71 7.06 -4.02 8.31
CA MET A 71 6.57 -5.22 7.64
C MET A 71 7.45 -5.67 6.47
N LYS A 72 8.77 -5.44 6.57
CA LYS A 72 9.74 -5.72 5.50
C LYS A 72 9.61 -7.12 4.88
N PRO A 73 9.36 -8.21 5.65
CA PRO A 73 9.14 -9.53 5.08
C PRO A 73 7.98 -9.61 4.08
N LEU A 74 6.94 -8.78 4.19
CA LEU A 74 5.83 -8.76 3.22
C LEU A 74 6.29 -8.19 1.87
N ILE A 75 7.24 -7.25 1.88
CA ILE A 75 7.83 -6.71 0.65
C ILE A 75 8.78 -7.74 0.03
N GLU A 76 9.66 -8.33 0.83
CA GLU A 76 10.67 -9.29 0.37
C GLU A 76 10.04 -10.57 -0.20
N ASN A 77 8.90 -11.01 0.36
CA ASN A 77 8.13 -12.13 -0.17
C ASN A 77 7.22 -11.77 -1.37
N GLY A 78 7.21 -10.51 -1.83
CA GLY A 78 6.41 -10.10 -2.98
C GLY A 78 4.90 -10.04 -2.73
N TYR A 79 4.48 -9.74 -1.50
CA TYR A 79 3.06 -9.65 -1.14
C TYR A 79 2.48 -8.24 -1.26
N VAL A 80 3.30 -7.20 -1.37
CA VAL A 80 2.85 -5.79 -1.48
C VAL A 80 2.81 -5.35 -2.94
N TYR A 81 1.66 -4.85 -3.38
CA TYR A 81 1.37 -4.39 -4.74
C TYR A 81 0.87 -2.95 -4.71
N ILE A 82 1.12 -2.19 -5.79
CA ILE A 82 0.57 -0.86 -6.00
C ILE A 82 -0.38 -0.95 -7.19
N ALA A 83 -1.66 -0.64 -6.97
CA ALA A 83 -2.61 -0.48 -8.06
C ALA A 83 -2.44 0.91 -8.68
N THR A 84 -2.45 0.96 -10.01
CA THR A 84 -2.41 2.21 -10.77
C THR A 84 -3.77 2.41 -11.45
N PRO A 85 -4.72 3.11 -10.81
CA PRO A 85 -6.00 3.41 -11.45
C PRO A 85 -5.80 4.34 -12.67
N PRO A 86 -6.65 4.24 -13.70
CA PRO A 86 -6.57 5.13 -14.86
C PRO A 86 -6.97 6.57 -14.48
N LEU A 87 -6.36 7.55 -15.15
CA LEU A 87 -6.69 8.97 -15.01
C LEU A 87 -7.96 9.35 -15.77
N TYR A 88 -8.20 8.72 -16.92
CA TYR A 88 -9.32 9.05 -17.80
C TYR A 88 -10.02 7.80 -18.30
N LEU A 89 -11.31 7.94 -18.59
CA LEU A 89 -12.06 7.06 -19.48
C LEU A 89 -12.49 7.91 -20.69
N CYS A 90 -11.80 7.75 -21.81
CA CYS A 90 -12.08 8.47 -23.04
C CYS A 90 -13.16 7.74 -23.85
N LYS A 91 -14.10 8.49 -24.46
CA LYS A 91 -15.22 7.92 -25.22
C LYS A 91 -15.41 8.63 -26.56
N LYS A 92 -15.53 7.87 -27.65
CA LYS A 92 -15.83 8.37 -29.01
C LYS A 92 -16.82 7.43 -29.71
N GLY A 93 -18.09 7.80 -29.72
CA GLY A 93 -19.17 6.95 -30.23
C GLY A 93 -19.32 5.68 -29.38
N LYS A 94 -19.01 4.52 -29.98
CA LYS A 94 -19.06 3.21 -29.30
C LYS A 94 -17.71 2.74 -28.74
N ILE A 95 -16.63 3.49 -28.98
CA ILE A 95 -15.29 3.12 -28.51
C ILE A 95 -15.04 3.81 -27.16
N GLU A 96 -14.59 3.05 -26.19
CA GLU A 96 -14.15 3.53 -24.88
C GLU A 96 -12.77 2.97 -24.52
N GLU A 97 -11.90 3.82 -23.98
CA GLU A 97 -10.51 3.47 -23.64
C GLU A 97 -10.07 4.15 -22.34
N TYR A 98 -9.46 3.37 -21.44
CA TYR A 98 -8.87 3.91 -20.22
C TYR A 98 -7.46 4.46 -20.51
N CYS A 99 -7.17 5.65 -20.00
CA CYS A 99 -5.87 6.31 -20.17
C CYS A 99 -5.25 6.61 -18.80
N TRP A 100 -3.95 6.34 -18.68
CA TRP A 100 -3.12 6.55 -17.48
C TRP A 100 -2.27 7.81 -17.54
N ASP A 101 -2.21 8.48 -18.69
CA ASP A 101 -1.51 9.75 -18.85
C ASP A 101 -2.17 10.62 -19.92
N ASP A 102 -1.78 11.90 -19.96
CA ASP A 102 -2.26 12.86 -20.96
C ASP A 102 -1.85 12.49 -22.39
N ARG A 103 -0.77 11.73 -22.59
CA ARG A 103 -0.31 11.32 -23.93
C ARG A 103 -1.23 10.27 -24.52
N GLN A 104 -1.64 9.28 -23.73
CA GLN A 104 -2.63 8.27 -24.09
C GLN A 104 -3.96 8.92 -24.41
N ARG A 105 -4.40 9.86 -23.56
CA ARG A 105 -5.59 10.67 -23.83
C ARG A 105 -5.48 11.44 -25.14
N GLN A 106 -4.35 12.10 -25.40
CA GLN A 106 -4.13 12.88 -26.63
C GLN A 106 -4.09 12.00 -27.88
N ALA A 107 -3.56 10.78 -27.78
CA ALA A 107 -3.51 9.82 -28.88
C ALA A 107 -4.90 9.27 -29.25
N PHE A 108 -5.85 9.25 -28.31
CA PHE A 108 -7.23 8.80 -28.55
C PHE A 108 -8.09 9.83 -29.30
N ILE A 109 -7.81 11.14 -29.13
CA ILE A 109 -8.60 12.25 -29.69
C ILE A 109 -8.49 12.28 -31.23
#